data_AF-A0A810BEN8-F1
#
_entry.id   AF-A0A810BEN8-F1
#
_cell.length_a   1.000
_cell.length_b   1.000
_cell.length_c   1.000
_cell.angle_alpha   90.00
_cell.angle_beta   90.00
_cell.angle_gamma   90.00
#
_symmetry.space_group_name_H-M   'P 1'
#
loop_
_entity.id
_entity.type
_entity.pdbx_description
1 polymer ?
#
loop_
_entity_poly.entity_id
_entity_poly.type
_entity_poly.pdbx_seq_one_letter_code
_entity_poly.pdbx_strand_id
1 'polypeptide(L)'
;MENPGMKATRSTRKTGVVCHTLANNWGRSAMEIRREEQLNPVADEVLALTSIVRPILTGVLYALKADVVAEAGGHLNVKLKMLPRLYRPGDVGICFEYAVHEAMNSGDARVLERMETALKLCNIKRPQPKSILFGIEKTGAVQLIDTAKNILTDESRTLAGKVGQPPKLRSRLNTIAAAFRRPATRAALPYSIRGLWKADLFVGSLDTQQWVGTTVKINPAHLEGAAGLRVGIIPTRQGQNDRVRLDDGRGLVICPLHHDADFMQAFYEGWRIVQAFIASDAKVPPERRLPRPVDREICRMLEERREFPAIEVIEDLRIFGQPELLKTVAREVDRQDLKGETDTSMLVAPLSRTV
;
A
#
# COMPACT_ATOMS: atom_id res chain seq x y z
N MET A 1 -62.22 -52.68 44.58
CA MET A 1 -62.85 -51.66 45.44
C MET A 1 -61.84 -50.55 45.59
N GLU A 2 -62.09 -49.36 45.03
CA GLU A 2 -61.47 -48.08 45.44
C GLU A 2 -62.18 -46.94 44.69
N ASN A 3 -62.32 -45.79 45.36
CA ASN A 3 -63.22 -44.67 44.99
C ASN A 3 -62.92 -43.50 45.97
N PRO A 4 -63.28 -42.23 45.70
CA PRO A 4 -63.21 -41.37 44.50
C PRO A 4 -62.06 -40.33 44.68
N GLY A 5 -61.79 -39.31 43.85
CA GLY A 5 -62.40 -38.80 42.62
C GLY A 5 -62.39 -37.25 42.61
N MET A 6 -61.68 -36.61 41.67
CA MET A 6 -61.60 -35.14 41.55
C MET A 6 -61.53 -34.70 40.07
N LYS A 7 -62.14 -33.54 39.75
CA LYS A 7 -62.64 -33.20 38.40
C LYS A 7 -61.59 -32.60 37.46
N ALA A 8 -61.72 -32.90 36.16
CA ALA A 8 -61.21 -32.08 35.05
C ALA A 8 -62.15 -32.16 33.84
N THR A 9 -62.51 -31.04 33.22
CA THR A 9 -63.45 -30.95 32.08
C THR A 9 -62.77 -30.41 30.81
N ARG A 10 -62.99 -31.11 29.68
CA ARG A 10 -62.59 -30.69 28.33
C ARG A 10 -63.58 -29.68 27.75
N SER A 11 -63.11 -28.84 26.81
CA SER A 11 -63.94 -28.32 25.71
C SER A 11 -63.10 -28.06 24.46
N THR A 12 -63.76 -28.01 23.29
CA THR A 12 -63.19 -28.19 21.95
C THR A 12 -63.13 -26.90 21.12
N ARG A 13 -62.31 -26.87 20.05
CA ARG A 13 -62.60 -26.07 18.84
C ARG A 13 -61.93 -26.59 17.55
N LYS A 14 -62.72 -26.56 16.47
CA LYS A 14 -62.43 -26.66 15.03
C LYS A 14 -63.02 -25.39 14.37
N THR A 15 -62.68 -24.92 13.16
CA THR A 15 -61.71 -25.30 12.11
C THR A 15 -61.40 -24.06 11.28
N GLY A 16 -60.30 -24.03 10.50
CA GLY A 16 -60.10 -23.00 9.48
C GLY A 16 -58.80 -23.19 8.68
N VAL A 17 -58.91 -23.31 7.36
CA VAL A 17 -57.79 -23.52 6.42
C VAL A 17 -57.57 -22.24 5.62
N VAL A 18 -56.32 -21.78 5.48
CA VAL A 18 -55.90 -20.92 4.36
C VAL A 18 -54.53 -21.39 3.87
N CYS A 19 -54.41 -21.59 2.55
CA CYS A 19 -53.17 -21.89 1.86
C CYS A 19 -52.54 -20.57 1.38
N HIS A 20 -51.25 -20.34 1.64
CA HIS A 20 -50.52 -19.19 1.10
C HIS A 20 -49.51 -19.62 0.04
N THR A 21 -49.71 -19.08 -1.16
CA THR A 21 -48.92 -19.32 -2.37
C THR A 21 -47.53 -18.67 -2.28
N LEU A 22 -46.54 -19.32 -2.89
CA LEU A 22 -45.16 -18.81 -3.04
C LEU A 22 -45.10 -17.51 -3.86
N ALA A 23 -44.26 -16.57 -3.44
CA ALA A 23 -43.80 -15.45 -4.27
C ALA A 23 -42.32 -15.15 -4.01
N ASN A 24 -41.55 -14.98 -5.09
CA ASN A 24 -40.08 -14.94 -5.05
C ASN A 24 -39.51 -13.69 -4.37
N ASN A 25 -38.57 -13.90 -3.43
CA ASN A 25 -37.83 -12.81 -2.81
C ASN A 25 -36.53 -12.52 -3.61
N TRP A 26 -36.66 -11.87 -4.76
CA TRP A 26 -35.50 -11.36 -5.51
C TRP A 26 -34.98 -10.09 -4.83
N GLY A 27 -33.76 -10.17 -4.31
CA GLY A 27 -33.12 -9.05 -3.62
C GLY A 27 -32.98 -7.84 -4.52
N ARG A 28 -33.57 -6.71 -4.11
CA ARG A 28 -33.32 -5.41 -4.72
C ARG A 28 -31.88 -5.00 -4.43
N SER A 29 -30.99 -5.20 -5.41
CA SER A 29 -29.63 -4.66 -5.35
C SER A 29 -29.71 -3.13 -5.24
N ALA A 30 -29.19 -2.57 -4.16
CA ALA A 30 -29.02 -1.13 -4.03
C ALA A 30 -27.89 -0.70 -4.98
N MET A 31 -28.22 0.09 -6.00
CA MET A 31 -27.22 0.65 -6.91
C MET A 31 -26.58 1.88 -6.24
N GLU A 32 -25.35 1.71 -5.77
CA GLU A 32 -24.52 2.80 -5.28
C GLU A 32 -23.97 3.59 -6.48
N ILE A 33 -24.63 4.69 -6.86
CA ILE A 33 -24.10 5.62 -7.87
C ILE A 33 -23.11 6.55 -7.18
N ARG A 34 -21.82 6.22 -7.32
CA ARG A 34 -20.73 7.12 -6.95
C ARG A 34 -20.66 8.25 -7.97
N ARG A 35 -20.99 9.47 -7.54
CA ARG A 35 -20.81 10.70 -8.33
C ARG A 35 -19.72 11.53 -7.68
N GLU A 36 -18.57 11.56 -8.33
CA GLU A 36 -17.46 12.44 -7.97
C GLU A 36 -17.73 13.83 -8.59
N GLU A 37 -17.90 14.84 -7.73
CA GLU A 37 -17.95 16.23 -8.17
C GLU A 37 -16.59 16.88 -7.96
N GLN A 38 -15.87 17.05 -9.08
CA GLN A 38 -14.52 17.56 -9.12
C GLN A 38 -14.52 19.09 -8.91
N LEU A 39 -14.23 19.54 -7.68
CA LEU A 39 -14.24 20.97 -7.34
C LEU A 39 -13.01 21.75 -7.86
N ASN A 40 -11.91 21.08 -8.22
CA ASN A 40 -10.77 21.64 -8.95
C ASN A 40 -9.95 20.53 -9.66
N PRO A 41 -9.98 20.40 -11.00
CA PRO A 41 -9.47 19.20 -11.67
C PRO A 41 -7.96 18.95 -11.61
N VAL A 42 -7.15 20.00 -11.81
CA VAL A 42 -5.73 19.82 -12.14
C VAL A 42 -4.85 19.69 -10.90
N ALA A 43 -5.17 20.42 -9.82
CA ALA A 43 -4.38 20.38 -8.60
C ALA A 43 -4.44 19.02 -7.92
N ASP A 44 -5.62 18.41 -7.83
CA ASP A 44 -5.86 17.14 -7.15
C ASP A 44 -4.99 16.01 -7.74
N GLU A 45 -5.01 15.88 -9.08
CA GLU A 45 -4.22 14.88 -9.81
C GLU A 45 -2.69 15.12 -9.70
N VAL A 46 -2.25 16.39 -9.74
CA VAL A 46 -0.83 16.76 -9.54
C VAL A 46 -0.36 16.40 -8.13
N LEU A 47 -1.13 16.72 -7.09
CA LEU A 47 -0.79 16.41 -5.70
C LEU A 47 -0.76 14.88 -5.47
N ALA A 48 -1.75 14.16 -6.03
CA ALA A 48 -1.85 12.72 -5.95
C ALA A 48 -0.65 12.02 -6.62
N LEU A 49 -0.29 12.39 -7.85
CA LEU A 49 0.88 11.83 -8.53
C LEU A 49 2.20 12.29 -7.88
N THR A 50 2.28 13.51 -7.32
CA THR A 50 3.44 13.98 -6.55
C THR A 50 3.69 13.09 -5.32
N SER A 51 2.64 12.65 -4.63
CA SER A 51 2.75 11.72 -3.48
C SER A 51 3.42 10.39 -3.84
N ILE A 52 3.31 9.94 -5.10
CA ILE A 52 3.90 8.70 -5.62
C ILE A 52 5.28 8.96 -6.26
N VAL A 53 5.47 10.11 -6.93
CA VAL A 53 6.76 10.50 -7.51
C VAL A 53 7.82 10.71 -6.42
N ARG A 54 7.45 11.23 -5.24
CA ARG A 54 8.35 11.43 -4.10
C ARG A 54 9.08 10.13 -3.67
N PRO A 55 8.41 9.04 -3.22
CA PRO A 55 9.09 7.81 -2.84
C PRO A 55 9.81 7.11 -4.00
N ILE A 56 9.37 7.32 -5.24
CA ILE A 56 10.10 6.83 -6.42
C ILE A 56 11.44 7.55 -6.58
N LEU A 57 11.49 8.88 -6.43
CA LEU A 57 12.74 9.64 -6.44
C LEU A 57 13.65 9.25 -5.26
N THR A 58 13.08 8.99 -4.08
CA THR A 58 13.82 8.40 -2.96
C THR A 58 14.45 7.07 -3.36
N GLY A 59 13.68 6.17 -3.98
CA GLY A 59 14.20 4.91 -4.52
C GLY A 59 15.34 5.11 -5.52
N VAL A 60 15.23 6.04 -6.46
CA VAL A 60 16.30 6.38 -7.42
C VAL A 60 17.56 6.90 -6.72
N LEU A 61 17.42 7.76 -5.70
CA LEU A 61 18.54 8.34 -4.95
C LEU A 61 19.31 7.27 -4.15
N TYR A 62 18.60 6.36 -3.46
CA TYR A 62 19.21 5.30 -2.65
C TYR A 62 19.58 4.03 -3.46
N ALA A 63 19.15 3.93 -4.72
CA ALA A 63 19.65 2.95 -5.69
C ALA A 63 21.05 3.31 -6.23
N LEU A 64 21.52 4.56 -6.06
CA LEU A 64 22.84 4.97 -6.51
C LEU A 64 23.94 4.14 -5.87
N LYS A 65 25.01 3.88 -6.63
CA LYS A 65 26.13 3.10 -6.13
C LYS A 65 26.92 3.87 -5.07
N ALA A 66 27.43 3.13 -4.08
CA ALA A 66 28.16 3.66 -2.93
C ALA A 66 29.41 4.49 -3.29
N ASP A 67 30.16 4.09 -4.31
CA ASP A 67 31.31 4.79 -4.88
C ASP A 67 30.89 6.13 -5.50
N VAL A 68 29.89 6.09 -6.39
CA VAL A 68 29.32 7.28 -7.06
C VAL A 68 28.73 8.28 -6.07
N VAL A 69 28.08 7.81 -4.99
CA VAL A 69 27.58 8.66 -3.90
C VAL A 69 28.72 9.25 -3.07
N ALA A 70 29.82 8.51 -2.87
CA ALA A 70 30.99 9.01 -2.13
C ALA A 70 31.71 10.13 -2.91
N GLU A 71 31.79 10.05 -4.24
CA GLU A 71 32.32 11.13 -5.09
C GLU A 71 31.53 12.45 -4.95
N ALA A 72 30.21 12.36 -4.74
CA ALA A 72 29.36 13.52 -4.45
C ALA A 72 29.49 14.02 -3.00
N GLY A 73 30.21 13.33 -2.12
CA GLY A 73 30.27 13.66 -0.69
C GLY A 73 29.08 13.14 0.14
N GLY A 74 28.40 12.08 -0.32
CA GLY A 74 27.25 11.47 0.35
C GLY A 74 25.89 11.88 -0.25
N HIS A 75 24.82 11.13 0.09
CA HIS A 75 23.48 11.35 -0.48
C HIS A 75 22.94 12.78 -0.26
N LEU A 76 23.31 13.41 0.87
CA LEU A 76 22.93 14.79 1.20
C LEU A 76 23.46 15.83 0.21
N ASN A 77 24.49 15.50 -0.58
CA ASN A 77 25.15 16.41 -1.51
C ASN A 77 24.84 16.07 -2.99
N VAL A 78 24.15 14.96 -3.26
CA VAL A 78 23.73 14.57 -4.62
C VAL A 78 22.62 15.51 -5.08
N LYS A 79 22.92 16.44 -5.99
CA LYS A 79 21.92 17.34 -6.58
C LYS A 79 20.96 16.59 -7.50
N LEU A 80 19.70 17.01 -7.57
CA LEU A 80 18.68 16.39 -8.41
C LEU A 80 19.10 16.32 -9.90
N LYS A 81 19.78 17.35 -10.42
CA LYS A 81 20.34 17.35 -11.78
C LYS A 81 21.43 16.31 -12.06
N MET A 82 22.00 15.69 -11.03
CA MET A 82 23.05 14.69 -11.17
C MET A 82 22.45 13.29 -11.44
N LEU A 83 21.23 13.01 -10.96
CA LEU A 83 20.59 11.70 -11.11
C LEU A 83 20.62 11.13 -12.54
N PRO A 84 20.39 11.90 -13.64
CA PRO A 84 20.54 11.43 -15.02
C PRO A 84 21.89 10.79 -15.39
N ARG A 85 22.96 11.11 -14.66
CA ARG A 85 24.33 10.60 -14.91
C ARG A 85 24.77 9.54 -13.91
N LEU A 86 24.26 9.61 -12.68
CA LEU A 86 24.62 8.67 -11.61
C LEU A 86 23.73 7.41 -11.63
N TYR A 87 22.45 7.56 -12.01
CA TYR A 87 21.48 6.47 -12.06
C TYR A 87 21.70 5.56 -13.27
N ARG A 88 21.46 4.26 -13.09
CA ARG A 88 21.42 3.27 -14.18
C ARG A 88 20.03 2.62 -14.22
N PRO A 89 19.34 2.56 -15.38
CA PRO A 89 18.04 1.92 -15.47
C PRO A 89 18.07 0.46 -14.99
N GLY A 90 17.19 0.10 -14.05
CA GLY A 90 17.02 -1.26 -13.55
C GLY A 90 16.28 -1.36 -12.22
N ASP A 91 16.43 -0.34 -11.37
CA ASP A 91 16.01 -0.39 -9.96
C ASP A 91 14.52 -0.08 -9.70
N VAL A 92 13.62 -0.49 -10.60
CA VAL A 92 12.16 -0.34 -10.40
C VAL A 92 11.66 -1.11 -9.16
N GLY A 93 12.33 -2.20 -8.79
CA GLY A 93 12.04 -2.94 -7.55
C GLY A 93 12.32 -2.13 -6.29
N ILE A 94 13.42 -1.37 -6.28
CA ILE A 94 13.76 -0.43 -5.19
C ILE A 94 12.69 0.66 -5.10
N CYS A 95 12.33 1.27 -6.23
CA CYS A 95 11.31 2.32 -6.26
C CYS A 95 9.94 1.81 -5.78
N PHE A 96 9.61 0.55 -6.07
CA PHE A 96 8.40 -0.11 -5.59
C PHE A 96 8.43 -0.37 -4.07
N GLU A 97 9.57 -0.81 -3.52
CA GLU A 97 9.76 -0.98 -2.07
C GLU A 97 9.53 0.33 -1.31
N TYR A 98 10.08 1.45 -1.79
CA TYR A 98 9.84 2.78 -1.21
C TYR A 98 8.40 3.27 -1.40
N ALA A 99 7.78 3.07 -2.57
CA ALA A 99 6.40 3.49 -2.82
C ALA A 99 5.41 2.76 -1.90
N VAL A 100 5.59 1.44 -1.71
CA VAL A 100 4.77 0.62 -0.81
C VAL A 100 4.98 1.00 0.66
N HIS A 101 6.22 1.31 1.06
CA HIS A 101 6.53 1.83 2.39
C HIS A 101 5.81 3.15 2.68
N GLU A 102 5.93 4.11 1.76
CA GLU A 102 5.33 5.43 1.86
C GLU A 102 3.81 5.33 1.93
N ALA A 103 3.18 4.56 1.04
CA ALA A 103 1.73 4.37 1.01
C ALA A 103 1.15 3.90 2.36
N MET A 104 1.80 2.95 3.03
CA MET A 104 1.39 2.52 4.39
C MET A 104 1.58 3.63 5.44
N ASN A 105 2.64 4.42 5.32
CA ASN A 105 2.97 5.43 6.33
C ASN A 105 2.16 6.72 6.16
N SER A 106 1.81 7.11 4.93
CA SER A 106 0.96 8.26 4.56
C SER A 106 -0.55 8.02 4.65
N GLY A 107 -0.98 6.75 4.70
CA GLY A 107 -2.39 6.39 4.92
C GLY A 107 -3.17 5.98 3.67
N ASP A 108 -2.50 5.56 2.59
CA ASP A 108 -3.16 5.17 1.34
C ASP A 108 -4.03 3.91 1.52
N ALA A 109 -5.35 4.09 1.52
CA ALA A 109 -6.36 3.03 1.70
C ALA A 109 -6.15 1.83 0.78
N ARG A 110 -5.73 2.09 -0.48
CA ARG A 110 -5.47 1.08 -1.52
C ARG A 110 -4.43 0.04 -1.10
N VAL A 111 -3.47 0.44 -0.27
CA VAL A 111 -2.47 -0.45 0.32
C VAL A 111 -2.89 -0.90 1.72
N LEU A 112 -3.43 0.01 2.55
CA LEU A 112 -3.76 -0.26 3.94
C LEU A 112 -4.81 -1.38 4.11
N GLU A 113 -5.95 -1.35 3.42
CA GLU A 113 -7.03 -2.34 3.59
C GLU A 113 -6.55 -3.78 3.34
N ARG A 114 -5.63 -3.90 2.37
CA ARG A 114 -5.04 -5.15 1.91
C ARG A 114 -3.99 -5.65 2.91
N MET A 115 -3.15 -4.72 3.39
CA MET A 115 -2.18 -5.00 4.44
C MET A 115 -2.84 -5.33 5.79
N GLU A 116 -3.94 -4.68 6.17
CA GLU A 116 -4.74 -5.08 7.32
C GLU A 116 -5.17 -6.54 7.22
N THR A 117 -5.71 -6.94 6.06
CA THR A 117 -6.13 -8.32 5.80
C THR A 117 -4.95 -9.29 5.91
N ALA A 118 -3.77 -8.91 5.39
CA ALA A 118 -2.57 -9.72 5.49
C ALA A 118 -2.03 -9.87 6.93
N LEU A 119 -2.09 -8.78 7.71
CA LEU A 119 -1.65 -8.76 9.12
C LEU A 119 -2.63 -9.52 10.03
N LYS A 120 -3.94 -9.48 9.74
CA LYS A 120 -4.96 -10.31 10.40
C LYS A 120 -4.65 -11.81 10.21
N LEU A 121 -4.28 -12.23 8.99
CA LEU A 121 -3.81 -13.61 8.70
C LEU A 121 -2.45 -13.94 9.36
N CYS A 122 -1.68 -12.94 9.78
CA CYS A 122 -0.48 -13.11 10.59
C CYS A 122 -0.74 -13.12 12.10
N ASN A 123 -2.02 -13.14 12.53
CA ASN A 123 -2.49 -13.05 13.92
C ASN A 123 -2.21 -11.72 14.63
N ILE A 124 -1.96 -10.63 13.90
CA ILE A 124 -1.93 -9.28 14.47
C ILE A 124 -3.37 -8.79 14.61
N LYS A 125 -3.79 -8.55 15.86
CA LYS A 125 -5.14 -8.06 16.18
C LYS A 125 -5.22 -6.55 15.95
N ARG A 126 -6.33 -6.08 15.37
CA ARG A 126 -6.61 -4.66 15.08
C ARG A 126 -5.38 -3.93 14.48
N PRO A 127 -4.83 -4.40 13.35
CA PRO A 127 -3.66 -3.78 12.76
C PRO A 127 -4.00 -2.35 12.29
N GLN A 128 -3.20 -1.37 12.70
CA GLN A 128 -3.02 -0.12 11.97
C GLN A 128 -1.70 -0.25 11.21
N PRO A 129 -1.70 -0.61 9.91
CA PRO A 129 -0.47 -0.98 9.22
C PRO A 129 0.50 0.20 9.16
N LYS A 130 1.67 0.04 9.78
CA LYS A 130 2.84 0.91 9.58
C LYS A 130 4.02 0.08 9.14
N SER A 131 4.94 0.70 8.41
CA SER A 131 6.10 0.01 7.85
C SER A 131 7.41 0.70 8.16
N ILE A 132 8.47 -0.10 8.27
CA ILE A 132 9.85 0.31 8.48
C ILE A 132 10.65 -0.28 7.32
N LEU A 133 11.33 0.56 6.56
CA LEU A 133 12.27 0.12 5.52
C LEU A 133 13.46 -0.62 6.16
N PHE A 134 13.85 -1.74 5.55
CA PHE A 134 14.94 -2.58 6.04
C PHE A 134 15.82 -3.10 4.90
N GLY A 135 15.25 -3.27 3.70
CA GLY A 135 15.97 -3.42 2.45
C GLY A 135 16.59 -2.10 1.99
N ILE A 136 17.68 -2.22 1.23
CA ILE A 136 18.44 -1.14 0.60
C ILE A 136 19.05 -0.15 1.61
N GLU A 137 20.25 -0.49 2.10
CA GLU A 137 21.26 0.51 2.46
C GLU A 137 22.66 -0.14 2.58
N LYS A 138 23.36 -0.24 1.44
CA LYS A 138 24.78 -0.67 1.44
C LYS A 138 25.67 0.31 2.21
N THR A 139 25.34 1.61 2.18
CA THR A 139 26.05 2.68 2.88
C THR A 139 25.27 3.23 4.08
N GLY A 140 23.98 3.53 3.91
CA GLY A 140 23.24 4.39 4.85
C GLY A 140 22.74 3.78 6.17
N ALA A 141 22.86 2.45 6.42
CA ALA A 141 22.09 1.69 7.44
C ALA A 141 22.05 2.24 8.88
N VAL A 142 22.85 3.24 9.20
CA VAL A 142 22.68 4.10 10.37
C VAL A 142 21.30 4.77 10.35
N GLN A 143 20.89 5.41 9.25
CA GLN A 143 19.65 6.20 9.15
C GLN A 143 18.39 5.33 9.22
N LEU A 144 18.34 4.18 8.52
CA LEU A 144 17.23 3.23 8.67
C LEU A 144 17.17 2.62 10.08
N ILE A 145 18.31 2.30 10.70
CA ILE A 145 18.34 1.81 12.09
C ILE A 145 17.84 2.89 13.05
N ASP A 146 18.15 4.17 12.83
CA ASP A 146 17.75 5.25 13.72
C ASP A 146 16.25 5.58 13.58
N THR A 147 15.70 5.58 12.37
CA THR A 147 14.23 5.64 12.17
C THR A 147 13.54 4.44 12.82
N ALA A 148 14.08 3.23 12.66
CA ALA A 148 13.56 2.03 13.29
C ALA A 148 13.62 2.08 14.84
N LYS A 149 14.70 2.62 15.44
CA LYS A 149 14.83 2.83 16.90
C LYS A 149 13.78 3.81 17.44
N ASN A 150 13.37 4.80 16.65
CA ASN A 150 12.36 5.78 17.06
C ASN A 150 10.94 5.19 17.01
N ILE A 151 10.67 4.27 16.09
CA ILE A 151 9.36 3.62 15.92
C ILE A 151 9.19 2.40 16.84
N LEU A 152 10.25 1.62 17.05
CA LEU A 152 10.22 0.37 17.79
C LEU A 152 10.50 0.60 19.28
N THR A 153 9.63 0.09 20.17
CA THR A 153 9.91 0.03 21.61
C THR A 153 10.74 -1.20 21.98
N ASP A 154 11.20 -1.30 23.24
CA ASP A 154 11.87 -2.52 23.72
C ASP A 154 10.93 -3.74 23.83
N GLU A 155 9.62 -3.55 23.73
CA GLU A 155 8.63 -4.64 23.61
C GLU A 155 8.19 -4.95 22.18
N SER A 156 8.72 -4.24 21.17
CA SER A 156 8.50 -4.58 19.76
C SER A 156 8.96 -6.00 19.45
N ARG A 157 8.06 -6.81 18.88
CA ARG A 157 8.28 -8.25 18.65
C ARG A 157 8.00 -8.66 17.21
N THR A 158 8.82 -9.56 16.68
CA THR A 158 8.61 -10.13 15.34
C THR A 158 7.82 -11.44 15.41
N LEU A 159 6.65 -11.47 14.79
CA LEU A 159 5.85 -12.68 14.64
C LEU A 159 6.46 -13.56 13.53
N ALA A 160 7.18 -14.61 13.93
CA ALA A 160 7.84 -15.53 13.01
C ALA A 160 6.93 -16.69 12.52
N GLY A 161 5.66 -16.71 12.93
CA GLY A 161 4.69 -17.74 12.53
C GLY A 161 4.91 -19.13 13.13
N LYS A 162 5.78 -19.27 14.13
CA LYS A 162 6.04 -20.54 14.85
C LYS A 162 5.60 -20.42 16.31
N VAL A 163 5.25 -21.55 16.92
CA VAL A 163 4.89 -21.66 18.34
C VAL A 163 6.08 -21.25 19.22
N GLY A 164 5.81 -20.50 20.29
CA GLY A 164 6.81 -19.97 21.22
C GLY A 164 6.72 -18.45 21.39
N GLN A 165 7.51 -17.88 22.28
CA GLN A 165 7.51 -16.44 22.52
C GLN A 165 8.12 -15.68 21.32
N PRO A 166 7.40 -14.71 20.72
CA PRO A 166 7.94 -13.90 19.63
C PRO A 166 9.19 -13.13 20.07
N PRO A 167 10.31 -13.20 19.31
CA PRO A 167 11.54 -12.52 19.65
C PRO A 167 11.41 -10.99 19.57
N LYS A 168 12.10 -10.29 20.48
CA LYS A 168 12.23 -8.83 20.43
C LYS A 168 12.95 -8.40 19.15
N LEU A 169 12.37 -7.44 18.43
CA LEU A 169 12.88 -6.91 17.16
C LEU A 169 13.98 -5.87 17.38
N ARG A 170 13.72 -4.84 18.20
CA ARG A 170 14.63 -3.72 18.47
C ARG A 170 16.04 -4.17 18.86
N SER A 171 16.15 -5.10 19.82
CA SER A 171 17.44 -5.64 20.27
C SER A 171 18.18 -6.51 19.24
N ARG A 172 17.52 -6.87 18.13
CA ARG A 172 18.07 -7.74 17.08
C ARG A 172 18.34 -7.02 15.75
N LEU A 173 17.85 -5.80 15.55
CA LEU A 173 18.04 -5.01 14.32
C LEU A 173 19.49 -5.02 13.85
N ASN A 174 20.44 -4.68 14.74
CA ASN A 174 21.87 -4.65 14.44
C ASN A 174 22.40 -6.01 13.95
N THR A 175 21.93 -7.12 14.52
CA THR A 175 22.31 -8.47 14.11
C THR A 175 21.70 -8.86 12.77
N ILE A 176 20.44 -8.48 12.50
CA ILE A 176 19.79 -8.73 11.22
C ILE A 176 20.46 -7.90 10.10
N ALA A 177 20.75 -6.62 10.35
CA ALA A 177 21.47 -5.75 9.43
C ALA A 177 22.91 -6.23 9.17
N ALA A 178 23.60 -6.73 10.20
CA ALA A 178 24.89 -7.38 10.04
C ALA A 178 24.81 -8.68 9.21
N ALA A 179 23.75 -9.48 9.37
CA ALA A 179 23.51 -10.72 8.63
C ALA A 179 23.12 -10.50 7.14
N PHE A 180 22.55 -9.33 6.81
CA PHE A 180 22.38 -8.88 5.43
C PHE A 180 23.74 -8.67 4.75
N ARG A 181 24.62 -7.89 5.40
CA ARG A 181 25.96 -7.54 4.88
C ARG A 181 26.98 -8.69 4.92
N ARG A 182 26.94 -9.54 5.95
CA ARG A 182 27.94 -10.59 6.21
C ARG A 182 27.28 -11.97 6.32
N PRO A 183 27.49 -12.88 5.35
CA PRO A 183 26.92 -14.23 5.39
C PRO A 183 27.22 -15.01 6.67
N ALA A 184 28.42 -14.87 7.24
CA ALA A 184 28.81 -15.52 8.49
C ALA A 184 27.90 -15.12 9.69
N THR A 185 27.43 -13.88 9.74
CA THR A 185 26.57 -13.39 10.85
C THR A 185 25.16 -13.98 10.79
N ARG A 186 24.73 -14.60 9.67
CA ARG A 186 23.42 -15.25 9.54
C ARG A 186 23.24 -16.42 10.52
N ALA A 187 24.32 -17.08 10.93
CA ALA A 187 24.29 -18.15 11.93
C ALA A 187 23.95 -17.66 13.35
N ALA A 188 24.20 -16.37 13.65
CA ALA A 188 23.86 -15.77 14.95
C ALA A 188 22.37 -15.39 15.08
N LEU A 189 21.59 -15.45 13.99
CA LEU A 189 20.15 -15.25 14.05
C LEU A 189 19.44 -16.54 14.48
N PRO A 190 18.60 -16.51 15.53
CA PRO A 190 17.86 -17.69 15.96
C PRO A 190 16.98 -18.28 14.86
N TYR A 191 16.84 -19.62 14.87
CA TYR A 191 16.25 -20.40 13.79
C TYR A 191 14.88 -19.91 13.30
N SER A 192 14.03 -19.40 14.20
CA SER A 192 12.71 -18.85 13.86
C SER A 192 12.76 -17.60 12.96
N ILE A 193 13.84 -16.81 13.03
CA ILE A 193 14.00 -15.53 12.31
C ILE A 193 15.25 -15.47 11.42
N ARG A 194 15.89 -16.62 11.16
CA ARG A 194 17.16 -16.71 10.42
C ARG A 194 17.09 -16.19 8.98
N GLY A 195 15.89 -16.05 8.42
CA GLY A 195 15.61 -15.47 7.11
C GLY A 195 15.29 -13.97 7.11
N LEU A 196 15.17 -13.30 8.26
CA LEU A 196 14.80 -11.87 8.32
C LEU A 196 15.80 -10.92 7.64
N TRP A 197 17.04 -11.35 7.39
CA TRP A 197 17.98 -10.57 6.58
C TRP A 197 17.54 -10.43 5.11
N LYS A 198 16.58 -11.23 4.64
CA LYS A 198 15.91 -11.09 3.33
C LYS A 198 14.66 -10.18 3.38
N ALA A 199 14.31 -9.61 4.54
CA ALA A 199 13.15 -8.71 4.62
C ALA A 199 13.46 -7.40 3.91
N ASP A 200 12.52 -6.93 3.11
CA ASP A 200 12.59 -5.61 2.46
C ASP A 200 11.94 -4.55 3.38
N LEU A 201 10.85 -4.95 4.07
CA LEU A 201 10.17 -4.15 5.08
C LEU A 201 9.94 -4.95 6.38
N PHE A 202 9.84 -4.25 7.51
CA PHE A 202 9.03 -4.72 8.63
C PHE A 202 7.69 -4.01 8.60
N VAL A 203 6.59 -4.76 8.57
CA VAL A 203 5.23 -4.21 8.64
C VAL A 203 4.59 -4.65 9.94
N GLY A 204 3.86 -3.77 10.62
CA GLY A 204 3.30 -4.05 11.93
C GLY A 204 2.25 -3.03 12.36
N SER A 205 1.98 -3.00 13.66
CA SER A 205 1.12 -2.00 14.31
C SER A 205 1.87 -1.34 15.46
N LEU A 206 1.73 -0.03 15.58
CA LEU A 206 2.29 0.75 16.69
C LEU A 206 1.59 0.41 18.02
N ASP A 207 0.29 0.11 17.98
CA ASP A 207 -0.52 -0.18 19.18
C ASP A 207 -0.13 -1.52 19.81
N THR A 208 0.01 -2.56 18.98
CA THR A 208 0.33 -3.91 19.47
C THR A 208 1.83 -4.16 19.60
N GLN A 209 2.65 -3.30 18.99
CA GLN A 209 4.11 -3.48 18.87
C GLN A 209 4.49 -4.83 18.22
N GLN A 210 3.59 -5.40 17.41
CA GLN A 210 3.80 -6.64 16.68
C GLN A 210 4.15 -6.34 15.21
N TRP A 211 5.22 -6.99 14.74
CA TRP A 211 5.80 -6.78 13.42
C TRP A 211 6.02 -8.10 12.69
N VAL A 212 5.99 -8.07 11.36
CA VAL A 212 6.28 -9.21 10.49
C VAL A 212 7.38 -8.84 9.49
N GLY A 213 8.31 -9.77 9.28
CA GLY A 213 9.25 -9.69 8.17
C GLY A 213 8.46 -9.77 6.86
N THR A 214 8.59 -8.74 6.03
CA THR A 214 7.84 -8.58 4.79
C THR A 214 8.82 -8.50 3.64
N THR A 215 8.56 -9.27 2.59
CA THR A 215 9.27 -9.11 1.32
C THR A 215 8.33 -8.49 0.28
N VAL A 216 8.86 -7.60 -0.54
CA VAL A 216 8.14 -6.81 -1.54
C VAL A 216 8.85 -7.02 -2.87
N LYS A 217 8.15 -7.52 -3.90
CA LYS A 217 8.78 -7.83 -5.18
C LYS A 217 7.89 -7.42 -6.35
N ILE A 218 8.39 -6.49 -7.16
CA ILE A 218 7.74 -6.01 -8.39
C ILE A 218 7.54 -7.13 -9.43
N ASN A 219 8.36 -8.19 -9.39
CA ASN A 219 8.12 -9.43 -10.14
C ASN A 219 7.67 -10.55 -9.17
N PRO A 220 6.42 -11.04 -9.26
CA PRO A 220 5.93 -12.16 -8.45
C PRO A 220 6.75 -13.46 -8.55
N ALA A 221 7.49 -13.65 -9.65
CA ALA A 221 8.38 -14.81 -9.82
C ALA A 221 9.62 -14.76 -8.91
N HIS A 222 10.04 -13.57 -8.48
CA HIS A 222 11.19 -13.38 -7.57
C HIS A 222 10.79 -13.49 -6.08
N LEU A 223 9.52 -13.81 -5.78
CA LEU A 223 9.04 -13.91 -4.42
C LEU A 223 9.49 -15.23 -3.77
N GLU A 224 10.28 -15.14 -2.72
CA GLU A 224 10.81 -16.27 -1.96
C GLU A 224 10.34 -16.26 -0.50
N GLY A 225 10.03 -17.45 0.03
CA GLY A 225 9.84 -17.65 1.47
C GLY A 225 11.15 -17.74 2.23
N ALA A 226 11.16 -17.34 3.50
CA ALA A 226 12.28 -17.60 4.41
C ALA A 226 11.84 -17.58 5.89
N ALA A 227 12.60 -18.23 6.77
CA ALA A 227 12.27 -18.31 8.19
C ALA A 227 12.16 -16.92 8.86
N GLY A 228 10.96 -16.54 9.27
CA GLY A 228 10.66 -15.24 9.90
C GLY A 228 10.02 -14.23 8.95
N LEU A 229 10.11 -14.44 7.62
CA LEU A 229 9.24 -13.74 6.68
C LEU A 229 7.82 -14.29 6.81
N ARG A 230 6.82 -13.41 6.71
CA ARG A 230 5.39 -13.76 6.84
C ARG A 230 4.49 -13.09 5.82
N VAL A 231 4.89 -11.98 5.22
CA VAL A 231 4.10 -11.31 4.17
C VAL A 231 4.93 -11.17 2.90
N GLY A 232 4.31 -11.45 1.76
CA GLY A 232 4.86 -11.20 0.43
C GLY A 232 3.98 -10.22 -0.33
N ILE A 233 4.46 -8.98 -0.53
CA ILE A 233 3.76 -7.96 -1.31
C ILE A 233 4.23 -8.05 -2.77
N ILE A 234 3.28 -8.15 -3.68
CA ILE A 234 3.52 -8.28 -5.13
C ILE A 234 2.45 -7.50 -5.90
N PRO A 235 2.70 -7.03 -7.13
CA PRO A 235 1.60 -6.63 -7.99
C PRO A 235 0.74 -7.85 -8.36
N THR A 236 -0.57 -7.63 -8.53
CA THR A 236 -1.44 -8.55 -9.27
C THR A 236 -1.03 -8.57 -10.76
N ARG A 237 -1.71 -9.38 -11.56
CA ARG A 237 -1.83 -9.14 -12.99
C ARG A 237 -3.31 -8.92 -13.30
N GLN A 238 -3.60 -8.10 -14.30
CA GLN A 238 -4.98 -7.87 -14.74
C GLN A 238 -5.69 -9.20 -15.01
N GLY A 239 -6.92 -9.34 -14.51
CA GLY A 239 -7.72 -10.57 -14.65
C GLY A 239 -7.25 -11.77 -13.81
N GLN A 240 -6.28 -11.63 -12.90
CA GLN A 240 -5.90 -12.71 -11.96
C GLN A 240 -6.46 -12.51 -10.56
N ASN A 241 -6.53 -13.61 -9.80
CA ASN A 241 -6.98 -13.62 -8.41
C ASN A 241 -6.10 -12.70 -7.54
N ASP A 242 -6.71 -11.63 -7.07
CA ASP A 242 -6.13 -10.58 -6.25
C ASP A 242 -6.20 -10.85 -4.75
N ARG A 243 -6.93 -11.88 -4.31
CA ARG A 243 -7.24 -12.07 -2.89
C ARG A 243 -5.98 -12.24 -2.06
N VAL A 244 -5.92 -11.49 -0.96
CA VAL A 244 -4.95 -11.73 0.11
C VAL A 244 -5.14 -13.14 0.64
N ARG A 245 -4.09 -13.96 0.58
CA ARG A 245 -4.18 -15.41 0.79
C ARG A 245 -2.95 -15.97 1.48
N LEU A 246 -3.09 -17.10 2.16
CA LEU A 246 -1.95 -17.89 2.60
C LEU A 246 -1.34 -18.64 1.39
N ASP A 247 -0.03 -18.84 1.43
CA ASP A 247 0.76 -19.63 0.50
C ASP A 247 1.66 -20.54 1.33
N ASP A 248 1.17 -21.73 1.67
CA ASP A 248 1.83 -22.65 2.58
C ASP A 248 3.18 -23.14 2.04
N GLY A 249 3.32 -23.25 0.70
CA GLY A 249 4.57 -23.63 0.05
C GLY A 249 5.69 -22.62 0.26
N ARG A 250 5.35 -21.31 0.33
CA ARG A 250 6.30 -20.24 0.69
C ARG A 250 6.30 -19.90 2.19
N GLY A 251 5.29 -20.33 2.94
CA GLY A 251 5.07 -19.93 4.34
C GLY A 251 4.69 -18.44 4.50
N LEU A 252 4.18 -17.81 3.44
CA LEU A 252 3.87 -16.38 3.37
C LEU A 252 2.36 -16.14 3.21
N VAL A 253 1.86 -15.06 3.80
CA VAL A 253 0.63 -14.42 3.37
C VAL A 253 0.96 -13.55 2.16
N ILE A 254 0.43 -13.90 1.00
CA ILE A 254 0.56 -13.11 -0.22
C ILE A 254 -0.43 -11.96 -0.13
N CYS A 255 0.07 -10.74 -0.30
CA CYS A 255 -0.72 -9.52 -0.38
C CYS A 255 -0.55 -8.90 -1.78
N PRO A 256 -1.40 -9.25 -2.76
CA PRO A 256 -1.33 -8.68 -4.09
C PRO A 256 -1.80 -7.21 -4.09
N LEU A 257 -1.13 -6.30 -4.78
CA LEU A 257 -1.57 -4.91 -5.00
C LEU A 257 -2.21 -4.78 -6.39
N HIS A 258 -3.33 -4.07 -6.48
CA HIS A 258 -4.16 -3.99 -7.68
C HIS A 258 -3.60 -3.07 -8.76
N HIS A 259 -4.02 -3.31 -10.00
CA HIS A 259 -3.70 -2.51 -11.18
C HIS A 259 -4.75 -1.47 -11.54
N ASP A 260 -5.93 -1.92 -11.98
CA ASP A 260 -6.89 -1.06 -12.68
C ASP A 260 -7.51 -0.01 -11.76
N ALA A 261 -7.29 1.28 -12.08
CA ALA A 261 -7.70 2.44 -11.27
C ALA A 261 -7.16 2.44 -9.82
N ASP A 262 -6.06 1.71 -9.55
CA ASP A 262 -5.59 1.42 -8.20
C ASP A 262 -4.06 1.65 -8.08
N PHE A 263 -3.45 1.25 -6.96
CA PHE A 263 -2.09 1.62 -6.56
C PHE A 263 -1.01 1.33 -7.63
N MET A 264 -1.06 0.17 -8.31
CA MET A 264 -0.03 -0.14 -9.32
C MET A 264 -0.11 0.76 -10.54
N GLN A 265 -1.30 1.21 -10.95
CA GLN A 265 -1.42 2.20 -12.03
C GLN A 265 -0.76 3.52 -11.63
N ALA A 266 -1.09 4.05 -10.44
CA ALA A 266 -0.47 5.27 -9.93
C ALA A 266 1.06 5.13 -9.80
N PHE A 267 1.56 3.99 -9.34
CA PHE A 267 2.99 3.67 -9.29
C PHE A 267 3.64 3.70 -10.68
N TYR A 268 3.07 3.03 -11.68
CA TYR A 268 3.65 3.00 -13.03
C TYR A 268 3.55 4.34 -13.76
N GLU A 269 2.52 5.15 -13.49
CA GLU A 269 2.42 6.53 -13.99
C GLU A 269 3.50 7.42 -13.37
N GLY A 270 3.64 7.43 -12.04
CA GLY A 270 4.72 8.14 -11.34
C GLY A 270 6.12 7.68 -11.78
N TRP A 271 6.29 6.37 -12.00
CA TRP A 271 7.55 5.80 -12.52
C TRP A 271 7.88 6.32 -13.92
N ARG A 272 6.88 6.36 -14.82
CA ARG A 272 7.04 6.91 -16.18
C ARG A 272 7.44 8.39 -16.15
N ILE A 273 6.87 9.19 -15.25
CA ILE A 273 7.22 10.61 -15.05
C ILE A 273 8.69 10.75 -14.66
N VAL A 274 9.14 10.01 -13.64
CA VAL A 274 10.54 10.04 -13.17
C VAL A 274 11.50 9.53 -14.25
N GLN A 275 11.17 8.44 -14.94
CA GLN A 275 11.97 7.95 -16.07
C GLN A 275 12.09 8.99 -17.18
N ALA A 276 11.00 9.66 -17.56
CA ALA A 276 11.01 10.67 -18.62
C ALA A 276 11.83 11.90 -18.22
N PHE A 277 11.74 12.35 -16.97
CA PHE A 277 12.53 13.45 -16.41
C PHE A 277 14.03 13.13 -16.39
N ILE A 278 14.41 11.94 -15.89
CA ILE A 278 15.80 11.45 -15.88
C ILE A 278 16.35 11.34 -17.32
N ALA A 279 15.58 10.74 -18.24
CA ALA A 279 15.93 10.62 -19.66
C ALA A 279 15.91 11.96 -20.43
N SER A 280 15.56 13.06 -19.77
CA SER A 280 15.59 14.43 -20.31
C SER A 280 16.61 15.31 -19.57
N ASP A 281 17.62 14.70 -18.93
CA ASP A 281 18.70 15.37 -18.19
C ASP A 281 18.18 16.26 -17.03
N ALA A 282 17.18 15.75 -16.30
CA ALA A 282 16.49 16.45 -15.22
C ALA A 282 15.87 17.78 -15.68
N LYS A 283 15.10 17.71 -16.77
CA LYS A 283 14.32 18.79 -17.37
C LYS A 283 12.93 18.31 -17.76
N VAL A 284 11.99 19.22 -17.99
CA VAL A 284 10.65 18.93 -18.52
C VAL A 284 10.76 18.18 -19.86
N PRO A 285 10.23 16.95 -19.94
CA PRO A 285 10.22 16.19 -21.20
C PRO A 285 9.33 16.85 -22.26
N PRO A 286 9.68 16.76 -23.56
CA PRO A 286 8.82 17.27 -24.62
C PRO A 286 7.50 16.48 -24.68
N GLU A 287 6.43 17.13 -25.12
CA GLU A 287 5.06 16.56 -25.17
C GLU A 287 4.99 15.20 -25.89
N ARG A 288 5.73 15.01 -26.98
CA ARG A 288 5.85 13.72 -27.70
C ARG A 288 6.36 12.54 -26.85
N ARG A 289 7.02 12.82 -25.72
CA ARG A 289 7.55 11.83 -24.76
C ARG A 289 6.68 11.72 -23.52
N LEU A 290 6.04 12.82 -23.12
CA LEU A 290 5.19 12.89 -21.93
C LEU A 290 3.95 13.75 -22.25
N PRO A 291 2.89 13.15 -22.81
CA PRO A 291 1.80 13.91 -23.46
C PRO A 291 0.79 14.52 -22.49
N ARG A 292 0.65 13.99 -21.28
CA ARG A 292 -0.25 14.57 -20.26
C ARG A 292 0.34 15.89 -19.70
N PRO A 293 -0.43 16.98 -19.65
CA PRO A 293 0.03 18.23 -19.02
C PRO A 293 0.38 18.06 -17.54
N VAL A 294 -0.40 17.27 -16.80
CA VAL A 294 -0.17 16.93 -15.37
C VAL A 294 1.18 16.26 -15.16
N ASP A 295 1.48 15.21 -15.93
CA ASP A 295 2.79 14.54 -15.91
C ASP A 295 3.95 15.55 -16.14
N ARG A 296 3.77 16.54 -17.03
CA ARG A 296 4.77 17.59 -17.31
C ARG A 296 4.87 18.66 -16.22
N GLU A 297 3.77 18.98 -15.54
CA GLU A 297 3.77 19.92 -14.41
C GLU A 297 4.64 19.41 -13.27
N ILE A 298 4.55 18.11 -12.95
CA ILE A 298 5.42 17.49 -11.95
C ILE A 298 6.89 17.55 -12.38
N CYS A 299 7.19 17.32 -13.66
CA CYS A 299 8.55 17.53 -14.17
C CYS A 299 9.02 19.00 -14.09
N ARG A 300 8.11 19.99 -14.14
CA ARG A 300 8.43 21.43 -14.00
C ARG A 300 8.78 21.76 -12.56
N MET A 301 7.97 21.31 -11.60
CA MET A 301 8.26 21.42 -10.15
C MET A 301 9.64 20.83 -9.80
N LEU A 302 10.01 19.72 -10.46
CA LEU A 302 11.34 19.09 -10.32
C LEU A 302 12.46 19.87 -11.04
N GLU A 303 12.23 20.38 -12.25
CA GLU A 303 13.24 21.14 -13.00
C GLU A 303 13.63 22.44 -12.29
N GLU A 304 12.65 23.18 -11.77
CA GLU A 304 12.85 24.39 -10.95
C GLU A 304 13.81 24.15 -9.78
N ARG A 305 13.79 22.94 -9.22
CA ARG A 305 14.55 22.55 -8.03
C ARG A 305 15.79 21.70 -8.36
N ARG A 306 16.13 21.52 -9.65
CA ARG A 306 17.21 20.62 -10.09
C ARG A 306 18.60 20.94 -9.53
N GLU A 307 18.82 22.19 -9.13
CA GLU A 307 20.09 22.70 -8.58
C GLU A 307 20.28 22.43 -7.07
N PHE A 308 19.24 22.00 -6.36
CA PHE A 308 19.28 21.65 -4.94
C PHE A 308 19.63 20.15 -4.74
N PRO A 309 20.11 19.76 -3.55
CA PRO A 309 20.20 18.36 -3.13
C PRO A 309 18.90 17.60 -3.35
N ALA A 310 18.97 16.41 -3.95
CA ALA A 310 17.81 15.60 -4.26
C ALA A 310 16.99 15.25 -3.02
N ILE A 311 17.65 15.05 -1.86
CA ILE A 311 16.96 14.78 -0.59
C ILE A 311 16.12 15.97 -0.09
N GLU A 312 16.60 17.20 -0.28
CA GLU A 312 15.86 18.42 0.08
C GLU A 312 14.65 18.58 -0.82
N VAL A 313 14.80 18.37 -2.14
CA VAL A 313 13.67 18.41 -3.08
C VAL A 313 12.64 17.33 -2.76
N ILE A 314 13.07 16.13 -2.38
CA ILE A 314 12.18 15.04 -1.95
C ILE A 314 11.38 15.45 -0.71
N GLU A 315 11.99 16.08 0.29
CA GLU A 315 11.27 16.57 1.47
C GLU A 315 10.35 17.76 1.17
N ASP A 316 10.75 18.70 0.31
CA ASP A 316 9.90 19.82 -0.10
C ASP A 316 8.62 19.33 -0.80
N LEU A 317 8.72 18.30 -1.65
CA LEU A 317 7.56 17.67 -2.31
C LEU A 317 6.57 17.04 -1.31
N ARG A 318 6.94 16.82 -0.04
CA ARG A 318 6.00 16.41 1.01
C ARG A 318 5.01 17.51 1.38
N ILE A 319 5.39 18.78 1.27
CA ILE A 319 4.50 19.94 1.51
C ILE A 319 3.45 20.02 0.40
N PHE A 320 3.83 19.66 -0.83
CA PHE A 320 2.98 19.62 -2.02
C PHE A 320 2.42 18.21 -2.30
N GLY A 321 2.46 17.30 -1.33
CA GLY A 321 1.72 16.04 -1.37
C GLY A 321 0.46 16.17 -0.52
N GLN A 322 -0.65 15.56 -0.94
CA GLN A 322 -1.79 15.39 -0.05
C GLN A 322 -1.43 14.38 1.06
N PRO A 323 -1.50 14.75 2.35
CA PRO A 323 -1.73 13.76 3.39
C PRO A 323 -3.17 13.23 3.22
N GLU A 324 -3.39 11.93 3.48
CA GLU A 324 -4.72 11.30 3.43
C GLU A 324 -5.40 11.36 2.05
N LEU A 325 -4.73 10.78 1.04
CA LEU A 325 -5.03 10.84 -0.41
C LEU A 325 -6.52 10.76 -0.85
N LEU A 326 -7.41 10.09 -0.10
CA LEU A 326 -8.84 10.03 -0.43
C LEU A 326 -9.72 10.01 0.84
N LYS A 327 -10.50 11.07 1.05
CA LYS A 327 -11.59 11.09 2.04
C LYS A 327 -12.89 10.58 1.42
N THR A 328 -13.15 9.28 1.54
CA THR A 328 -14.44 8.69 1.11
C THR A 328 -15.59 9.20 1.97
N VAL A 329 -16.30 10.24 1.50
CA VAL A 329 -17.55 10.70 2.12
C VAL A 329 -18.71 9.89 1.56
N ALA A 330 -19.05 8.77 2.22
CA ALA A 330 -20.31 8.10 1.97
C ALA A 330 -21.46 9.04 2.39
N ARG A 331 -22.27 9.46 1.42
CA ARG A 331 -23.47 10.27 1.65
C ARG A 331 -24.68 9.48 1.17
N GLU A 332 -25.46 8.94 2.10
CA GLU A 332 -26.76 8.37 1.77
C GLU A 332 -27.65 9.46 1.17
N VAL A 333 -28.19 9.20 -0.03
CA VAL A 333 -29.13 10.09 -0.70
C VAL A 333 -30.53 9.55 -0.45
N ASP A 334 -31.33 10.30 0.31
CA ASP A 334 -32.75 10.01 0.46
C ASP A 334 -33.44 9.99 -0.91
N ARG A 335 -34.07 8.86 -1.24
CA ARG A 335 -34.91 8.75 -2.44
C ARG A 335 -36.21 9.51 -2.23
N GLN A 336 -36.37 10.62 -2.94
CA GLN A 336 -37.70 11.15 -3.23
C GLN A 336 -38.31 10.35 -4.38
N ASP A 337 -39.38 9.61 -4.10
CA ASP A 337 -40.16 8.88 -5.10
C ASP A 337 -40.93 9.85 -6.01
N LEU A 338 -40.39 10.14 -7.19
CA LEU A 338 -41.15 10.80 -8.26
C LEU A 338 -42.06 9.77 -8.94
N LYS A 339 -43.37 9.89 -8.69
CA LYS A 339 -44.40 9.18 -9.46
C LYS A 339 -44.59 9.83 -10.83
N GLY A 340 -44.16 9.15 -11.88
CA GLY A 340 -44.42 9.49 -13.28
C GLY A 340 -43.99 8.34 -14.19
N GLU A 341 -44.65 8.16 -15.32
CA GLU A 341 -44.34 7.09 -16.27
C GLU A 341 -42.95 7.26 -16.89
N THR A 342 -42.25 6.14 -17.09
CA THR A 342 -40.90 6.13 -17.66
C THR A 342 -40.96 6.25 -19.17
N ASP A 343 -40.54 7.41 -19.70
CA ASP A 343 -40.20 7.55 -21.12
C ASP A 343 -38.68 7.72 -21.27
N THR A 344 -38.03 6.66 -21.77
CA THR A 344 -36.56 6.60 -21.89
C THR A 344 -36.07 7.32 -23.15
N SER A 345 -35.86 8.63 -23.04
CA SER A 345 -35.12 9.41 -24.05
C SER A 345 -34.12 10.39 -23.41
N MET A 346 -32.98 9.86 -22.94
CA MET A 346 -31.87 10.69 -22.49
C MET A 346 -30.82 10.89 -23.60
N LEU A 347 -30.98 11.98 -24.36
CA LEU A 347 -29.91 12.54 -25.19
C LEU A 347 -29.01 13.39 -24.29
N VAL A 348 -27.73 13.00 -24.16
CA VAL A 348 -26.73 13.79 -23.42
C VAL A 348 -25.74 14.40 -24.41
N ALA A 349 -25.83 15.71 -24.60
CA ALA A 349 -24.80 16.51 -25.26
C ALA A 349 -24.05 17.33 -24.18
N PRO A 350 -22.71 17.40 -24.19
CA PRO A 350 -21.96 18.18 -23.22
C PRO A 350 -22.08 19.68 -23.51
N LEU A 351 -22.44 20.47 -22.48
CA LEU A 351 -22.36 21.93 -22.52
C LEU A 351 -21.12 22.40 -21.76
N SER A 352 -20.12 22.86 -22.50
CA SER A 352 -18.99 23.59 -21.94
C SER A 352 -19.47 24.94 -21.40
N ARG A 353 -19.18 25.26 -20.14
CA ARG A 353 -19.34 26.63 -19.62
C ARG A 353 -18.01 27.36 -19.67
N THR A 354 -17.96 28.38 -20.54
CA THR A 354 -16.93 29.42 -20.51
C THR A 354 -17.34 30.48 -19.49
N VAL A 355 -16.49 30.75 -18.49
CA VAL A 355 -16.16 32.10 -18.00
C VAL A 355 -14.67 32.07 -17.64
#